data_AF-A0A7Z9PYD0-F1
#
_entry.id   AF-A0A7Z9PYD0-F1
#
_cell.length_a   1.000
_cell.length_b   1.000
_cell.length_c   1.000
_cell.angle_alpha   90.00
_cell.angle_beta   90.00
_cell.angle_gamma   90.00
#
_symmetry.space_group_name_H-M   'P 1'
#
loop_
_entity.id
_entity.type
_entity.pdbx_description
1 polymer ?
#
loop_
_entity_poly.entity_id
_entity_poly.type
_entity_poly.pdbx_seq_one_letter_code
_entity_poly.pdbx_strand_id
1 'polypeptide(L)'
;ENVGTFVPANDIDNEDLDAVWLGGRLRGEKTFENSGLSFLDYRLDIIGLIGEEDVLQTGVAAGAFRPVTQSRSRDVMAYAIDAGVNARFGGERSPLFTINYAFGSGDENPNDDRDEGFKQSGLHGNSSRLGLSSTGVRNYGEVLRPELSNLHILSAGLGMPVWDASDVSLFYHYYRLDEDVTDLRVDGLSTPLNGQDKFVGQGADLVLNTELLEALAINSSVIDDARLRFNLGAFKAGDAFGAGEDEYSFRTFSELMLRF
;
A
#
# COMPACT_ATOMS: atom_id res chain seq x y z
N GLU A 1 15.78 22.17 12.19
CA GLU A 1 16.87 22.31 13.21
C GLU A 1 18.05 23.15 12.68
N ASN A 2 18.93 23.67 13.54
CA ASN A 2 20.04 24.55 13.11
C ASN A 2 21.33 23.80 12.80
N VAL A 3 22.06 24.21 11.75
CA VAL A 3 23.41 23.70 11.47
C VAL A 3 24.31 23.85 12.70
N GLY A 4 25.01 22.77 13.07
CA GLY A 4 25.85 22.69 14.26
C GLY A 4 25.16 22.17 15.53
N THR A 5 23.86 21.84 15.47
CA THR A 5 23.21 21.03 16.51
C THR A 5 23.57 19.55 16.37
N PHE A 6 23.19 18.77 17.38
CA PHE A 6 23.41 17.34 17.45
C PHE A 6 22.07 16.62 17.53
N VAL A 7 21.85 15.67 16.62
CA VAL A 7 20.70 14.74 16.65
C VAL A 7 21.14 13.39 17.20
N PRO A 8 20.26 12.62 17.87
CA PRO A 8 20.58 11.27 18.29
C PRO A 8 21.09 10.43 17.11
N ALA A 9 22.15 9.64 17.32
CA ALA A 9 22.74 8.83 16.25
C ALA A 9 21.84 7.66 15.79
N ASN A 10 20.82 7.35 16.59
CA ASN A 10 19.75 6.42 16.28
C ASN A 10 18.51 7.11 15.71
N ASP A 11 18.54 8.43 15.55
CA ASP A 11 17.50 9.11 14.80
C ASP A 11 17.61 8.72 13.33
N ILE A 12 16.51 8.20 12.81
CA ILE A 12 16.40 7.76 11.42
C ILE A 12 15.70 8.85 10.61
N ASP A 13 14.97 9.73 11.28
CA ASP A 13 14.23 10.80 10.64
C ASP A 13 15.11 12.03 10.50
N ASN A 14 15.40 12.43 9.27
CA ASN A 14 16.12 13.65 8.96
C ASN A 14 15.23 14.66 8.24
N GLU A 15 13.91 14.43 8.22
CA GLU A 15 12.94 15.27 7.52
C GLU A 15 11.87 15.72 8.52
N ASP A 16 11.61 17.02 8.62
CA ASP A 16 10.53 17.56 9.45
C ASP A 16 9.49 18.23 8.53
N LEU A 17 8.30 17.61 8.42
CA LEU A 17 7.25 18.01 7.48
C LEU A 17 6.08 18.67 8.21
N ASP A 18 5.88 19.96 7.95
CA ASP A 18 4.71 20.72 8.38
C ASP A 18 3.77 20.94 7.18
N ALA A 19 2.74 20.10 7.07
CA ALA A 19 1.90 20.08 5.87
C ALA A 19 0.41 19.80 6.12
N VAL A 20 -0.38 20.14 5.10
CA VAL A 20 -1.82 19.92 5.03
C VAL A 20 -2.15 19.02 3.84
N TRP A 21 -2.94 17.98 4.11
CA TRP A 21 -3.55 17.13 3.09
C TRP A 21 -4.99 17.58 2.83
N LEU A 22 -5.32 17.90 1.57
CA LEU A 22 -6.66 18.26 1.14
C LEU A 22 -7.11 17.32 0.02
N GLY A 23 -8.23 16.63 0.21
CA GLY A 23 -8.68 15.64 -0.76
C GLY A 23 -10.19 15.55 -0.92
N GLY A 24 -10.60 14.97 -2.04
CA GLY A 24 -11.97 14.65 -2.39
C GLY A 24 -12.11 13.18 -2.75
N ARG A 25 -13.24 12.58 -2.35
CA ARG A 25 -13.62 11.23 -2.71
C ARG A 25 -14.92 11.23 -3.49
N LEU A 26 -14.93 10.51 -4.60
CA LEU A 26 -16.11 10.12 -5.33
C LEU A 26 -16.30 8.62 -5.19
N ARG A 27 -17.52 8.18 -4.89
CA ARG A 27 -17.90 6.77 -4.85
C ARG A 27 -19.30 6.59 -5.44
N GLY A 28 -19.50 5.50 -6.15
CA GLY A 28 -20.82 5.10 -6.62
C GLY A 28 -20.96 3.58 -6.65
N GLU A 29 -22.21 3.14 -6.65
CA GLU A 29 -22.60 1.73 -6.76
C GLU A 29 -23.83 1.59 -7.65
N LYS A 30 -23.93 0.47 -8.34
CA LYS A 30 -25.04 0.16 -9.22
C LYS A 30 -25.29 -1.34 -9.26
N THR A 31 -26.52 -1.72 -8.94
CA THR A 31 -27.04 -3.07 -9.15
C THR A 31 -27.69 -3.15 -10.52
N PHE A 32 -27.56 -4.30 -11.18
CA PHE A 32 -28.18 -4.54 -12.47
C PHE A 32 -29.08 -5.78 -12.39
N GLU A 33 -30.30 -5.63 -12.89
CA GLU A 33 -31.25 -6.73 -13.01
C GLU A 33 -31.16 -7.33 -14.41
N ASN A 34 -31.24 -8.66 -14.51
CA ASN A 34 -31.28 -9.40 -15.79
C ASN A 34 -30.04 -9.22 -16.69
N SER A 35 -28.86 -8.92 -16.12
CA SER A 35 -27.57 -8.94 -16.83
C SER A 35 -26.57 -9.91 -16.21
N GLY A 36 -25.54 -10.29 -16.97
CA GLY A 36 -24.44 -11.12 -16.47
C GLY A 36 -23.59 -10.41 -15.42
N LEU A 37 -23.54 -9.07 -15.43
CA LEU A 37 -23.05 -8.24 -14.34
C LEU A 37 -24.19 -8.01 -13.34
N SER A 38 -24.00 -8.31 -12.06
CA SER A 38 -25.02 -8.14 -11.02
C SER A 38 -24.82 -6.88 -10.20
N PHE A 39 -23.56 -6.49 -9.95
CA PHE A 39 -23.22 -5.32 -9.15
C PHE A 39 -21.91 -4.69 -9.63
N LEU A 40 -21.86 -3.36 -9.60
CA LEU A 40 -20.67 -2.58 -9.89
C LEU A 40 -20.52 -1.50 -8.81
N ASP A 41 -19.35 -1.39 -8.21
CA ASP A 41 -18.97 -0.22 -7.43
C ASP A 41 -17.68 0.39 -7.96
N TYR A 42 -17.54 1.69 -7.77
CA TYR A 42 -16.37 2.44 -8.21
C TYR A 42 -16.03 3.54 -7.21
N ARG A 43 -14.74 3.83 -7.11
CA ARG A 43 -14.18 4.90 -6.28
C ARG A 43 -13.13 5.69 -7.03
N LEU A 44 -13.01 6.96 -6.68
CA LEU A 44 -11.94 7.86 -7.09
C LEU A 44 -11.61 8.77 -5.91
N ASP A 45 -10.36 8.70 -5.46
CA ASP A 45 -9.76 9.54 -4.45
C ASP A 45 -8.73 10.43 -5.12
N ILE A 46 -8.78 11.74 -4.86
CA ILE A 46 -7.76 12.70 -5.28
C ILE A 46 -7.37 13.50 -4.05
N ILE A 47 -6.08 13.61 -3.79
CA ILE A 47 -5.55 14.33 -2.63
C ILE A 47 -4.34 15.16 -3.04
N GLY A 48 -4.28 16.40 -2.56
CA GLY A 48 -3.11 17.26 -2.63
C GLY A 48 -2.44 17.38 -1.27
N LEU A 49 -1.13 17.56 -1.28
CA LEU A 49 -0.28 17.82 -0.13
C LEU A 49 0.39 19.18 -0.35
N ILE A 50 0.25 20.09 0.60
CA ILE A 50 0.90 21.41 0.58
C ILE A 50 1.51 21.68 1.95
N GLY A 51 2.77 22.09 2.00
CA GLY A 51 3.46 22.38 3.26
C GLY A 51 4.87 22.89 3.06
N GLU A 52 5.65 22.84 4.13
CA GLU A 52 7.09 23.12 4.14
C GLU A 52 7.80 21.93 4.79
N GLU A 53 8.99 21.60 4.29
CA GLU A 53 9.82 20.53 4.83
C GLU A 53 11.25 21.01 5.09
N ASP A 54 11.74 20.72 6.29
CA ASP A 54 13.13 20.91 6.67
C ASP A 54 13.89 19.57 6.57
N VAL A 55 14.81 19.49 5.61
CA VAL A 55 15.69 18.32 5.41
C VAL A 55 17.05 18.57 6.04
N LEU A 56 17.50 17.64 6.87
CA LEU A 56 18.78 17.68 7.58
C LEU A 56 19.79 16.76 6.92
N GLN A 57 20.99 17.27 6.68
CA GLN A 57 22.15 16.42 6.38
C GLN A 57 22.97 16.25 7.64
N THR A 58 23.27 15.01 8.00
CA THR A 58 24.03 14.69 9.21
C THR A 58 25.43 14.18 8.87
N GLY A 59 26.40 14.56 9.69
CA GLY A 59 27.76 14.07 9.62
C GLY A 59 27.95 12.71 10.30
N VAL A 60 29.19 12.25 10.35
CA VAL A 60 29.56 10.99 11.01
C VAL A 60 29.23 11.08 12.51
N ALA A 61 28.62 10.02 13.05
CA ALA A 61 28.28 9.93 14.46
C ALA A 61 29.54 10.04 15.35
N ALA A 62 29.47 10.89 16.35
CA ALA A 62 30.44 11.03 17.43
C ALA A 62 29.82 10.50 18.73
N GLY A 63 29.83 9.17 18.90
CA GLY A 63 29.15 8.51 20.01
C GLY A 63 27.64 8.43 19.80
N ALA A 64 26.86 8.90 20.77
CA ALA A 64 25.39 8.82 20.73
C ALA A 64 24.72 9.87 19.85
N PHE A 65 25.48 10.75 19.20
CA PHE A 65 24.95 11.87 18.43
C PHE A 65 25.66 12.05 17.08
N ARG A 66 24.96 12.65 16.12
CA ARG A 66 25.48 13.10 14.82
C ARG A 66 25.35 14.62 14.71
N PRO A 67 26.37 15.34 14.22
CA PRO A 67 26.24 16.76 13.98
C PRO A 67 25.38 17.01 12.74
N VAL A 68 24.51 18.02 12.79
CA VAL A 68 23.80 18.54 11.61
C VAL A 68 24.77 19.40 10.81
N THR A 69 25.11 18.97 9.59
CA THR A 69 26.07 19.64 8.70
C THR A 69 25.38 20.58 7.72
N GLN A 70 24.13 20.29 7.36
CA GLN A 70 23.31 21.13 6.50
C GLN A 70 21.85 21.04 6.95
N SER A 71 21.13 22.14 6.79
CA SER A 71 19.67 22.17 6.87
C SER A 71 19.18 22.91 5.64
N ARG A 72 18.17 22.36 4.97
CA ARG A 72 17.52 22.94 3.80
C ARG A 72 16.02 22.93 4.02
N SER A 73 15.40 24.09 3.90
CA SER A 73 13.95 24.21 3.88
C SER A 73 13.47 24.21 2.43
N ARG A 74 12.37 23.52 2.15
CA ARG A 74 11.75 23.44 0.82
C ARG A 74 10.23 23.46 0.91
N ASP A 75 9.59 24.08 -0.07
CA ASP A 75 8.13 24.04 -0.20
C ASP A 75 7.71 22.64 -0.67
N VAL A 76 6.64 22.08 -0.11
CA VAL A 76 6.05 20.82 -0.56
C VAL A 76 4.77 21.12 -1.31
N MET A 77 4.66 20.67 -2.57
CA MET A 77 3.42 20.70 -3.31
C MET A 77 3.30 19.47 -4.22
N ALA A 78 2.55 18.48 -3.73
CA ALA A 78 2.46 17.15 -4.30
C ALA A 78 1.00 16.66 -4.40
N TYR A 79 0.75 15.57 -5.12
CA TYR A 79 -0.59 15.01 -5.26
C TYR A 79 -0.60 13.49 -5.42
N ALA A 80 -1.74 12.90 -5.09
CA ALA A 80 -1.99 11.48 -5.29
C ALA A 80 -3.42 11.21 -5.78
N ILE A 81 -3.57 10.10 -6.48
CA ILE A 81 -4.83 9.58 -7.03
C ILE A 81 -4.95 8.11 -6.66
N ASP A 82 -6.12 7.67 -6.22
CA ASP A 82 -6.45 6.25 -6.06
C ASP A 82 -7.84 5.99 -6.62
N ALA A 83 -7.92 5.18 -7.67
CA ALA A 83 -9.14 4.83 -8.36
C ALA A 83 -9.35 3.32 -8.37
N GLY A 84 -10.61 2.90 -8.27
CA GLY A 84 -10.96 1.49 -8.21
C GLY A 84 -12.32 1.20 -8.79
N VAL A 85 -12.46 0.01 -9.37
CA VAL A 85 -13.73 -0.55 -9.82
C VAL A 85 -13.81 -2.00 -9.36
N ASN A 86 -14.94 -2.38 -8.76
CA ASN A 86 -15.26 -3.78 -8.52
C ASN A 86 -16.54 -4.17 -9.27
N ALA A 87 -16.50 -5.30 -9.96
CA ALA A 87 -17.57 -5.83 -10.79
C ALA A 87 -17.91 -7.25 -10.35
N ARG A 88 -19.09 -7.44 -9.78
CA ARG A 88 -19.63 -8.76 -9.44
C ARG A 88 -20.49 -9.28 -10.57
N PHE A 89 -20.22 -10.49 -11.02
CA PHE A 89 -21.01 -11.17 -12.03
C PHE A 89 -22.06 -12.08 -11.37
N GLY A 90 -23.17 -12.32 -12.04
CA GLY A 90 -24.19 -13.26 -11.59
C GLY A 90 -23.78 -14.72 -11.81
N GLY A 91 -24.57 -15.65 -11.26
CA GLY A 91 -24.34 -17.10 -11.34
C GLY A 91 -23.96 -17.73 -10.01
N GLU A 92 -23.82 -19.07 -9.99
CA GLU A 92 -23.67 -19.87 -8.76
C GLU A 92 -22.50 -19.45 -7.87
N ARG A 93 -21.38 -19.01 -8.47
CA ARG A 93 -20.19 -18.55 -7.74
C ARG A 93 -20.05 -17.04 -7.64
N SER A 94 -20.90 -16.28 -8.34
CA SER A 94 -20.94 -14.81 -8.34
C SER A 94 -19.57 -14.11 -8.18
N PRO A 95 -18.61 -14.36 -9.10
CA PRO A 95 -17.24 -13.88 -8.96
C PRO A 95 -17.16 -12.36 -8.98
N LEU A 96 -16.21 -11.82 -8.22
CA LEU A 96 -15.93 -10.40 -8.09
C LEU A 96 -14.57 -10.10 -8.73
N PHE A 97 -14.59 -9.26 -9.77
CA PHE A 97 -13.38 -8.73 -10.38
C PHE A 97 -13.10 -7.34 -9.83
N THR A 98 -11.84 -7.05 -9.58
CA THR A 98 -11.37 -5.77 -9.06
C THR A 98 -10.28 -5.23 -9.98
N ILE A 99 -10.33 -3.94 -10.33
CA ILE A 99 -9.22 -3.23 -10.98
C ILE A 99 -9.00 -1.94 -10.19
N ASN A 100 -7.76 -1.68 -9.77
CA ASN A 100 -7.38 -0.44 -9.11
C ASN A 100 -6.14 0.17 -9.76
N TYR A 101 -6.05 1.48 -9.69
CA TYR A 101 -4.87 2.24 -10.04
C TYR A 101 -4.63 3.28 -8.95
N ALA A 102 -3.45 3.25 -8.35
CA ALA A 102 -3.00 4.25 -7.38
C ALA A 102 -1.72 4.91 -7.87
N PHE A 103 -1.58 6.20 -7.58
CA PHE A 103 -0.45 7.02 -7.96
C PHE A 103 -0.17 8.06 -6.87
N GLY A 104 1.08 8.20 -6.46
CA GLY A 104 1.58 9.34 -5.69
C GLY A 104 2.76 9.96 -6.43
N SER A 105 2.74 11.28 -6.62
CA SER A 105 3.76 12.00 -7.38
C SER A 105 5.16 11.81 -6.81
N GLY A 106 6.16 11.79 -7.69
CA GLY A 106 7.57 11.89 -7.39
C GLY A 106 8.09 13.32 -7.50
N ASP A 107 9.34 13.52 -7.10
CA ASP A 107 10.05 14.79 -7.24
C ASP A 107 10.98 14.71 -8.46
N GLU A 108 10.65 15.41 -9.55
CA GLU A 108 11.44 15.43 -10.78
C GLU A 108 12.76 16.20 -10.63
N ASN A 109 12.83 17.13 -9.67
CA ASN A 109 13.97 18.01 -9.48
C ASN A 109 14.34 18.18 -8.00
N PRO A 110 14.90 17.14 -7.36
CA PRO A 110 15.22 17.16 -5.93
C PRO A 110 16.25 18.20 -5.51
N ASN A 111 16.89 18.88 -6.47
CA ASN A 111 17.89 19.90 -6.23
C ASN A 111 17.31 21.32 -6.20
N ASP A 112 16.03 21.53 -6.48
CA ASP A 112 15.39 22.84 -6.27
C ASP A 112 14.72 22.95 -4.89
N ASP A 113 14.17 24.13 -4.60
CA ASP A 113 13.58 24.45 -3.30
C ASP A 113 12.11 23.98 -3.19
N ARG A 114 11.68 23.05 -4.03
CA ARG A 114 10.32 22.51 -4.05
C ARG A 114 10.31 20.97 -4.15
N ASP A 115 9.64 20.32 -3.21
CA ASP A 115 9.39 18.87 -3.26
C ASP A 115 8.01 18.62 -3.89
N GLU A 116 7.98 17.87 -4.99
CA GLU A 116 6.76 17.38 -5.63
C GLU A 116 6.41 15.93 -5.24
N GLY A 117 7.24 15.30 -4.41
CA GLY A 117 7.05 13.96 -3.86
C GLY A 117 5.89 13.89 -2.88
N PHE A 118 4.84 13.14 -3.24
CA PHE A 118 3.69 12.97 -2.35
C PHE A 118 4.03 12.03 -1.20
N LYS A 119 3.73 12.48 0.03
CA LYS A 119 3.88 11.68 1.25
C LYS A 119 2.52 11.48 1.90
N GLN A 120 2.26 10.30 2.43
CA GLN A 120 1.10 10.04 3.27
C GLN A 120 1.36 10.52 4.70
N SER A 121 0.29 10.74 5.46
CA SER A 121 0.33 11.29 6.84
C SER A 121 1.10 10.48 7.90
N GLY A 122 1.72 9.35 7.56
CA GLY A 122 2.30 8.41 8.54
C GLY A 122 1.30 7.64 9.44
N LEU A 123 0.03 8.07 9.50
CA LEU A 123 -1.04 7.38 10.26
C LEU A 123 -1.86 6.41 9.40
N HIS A 124 -1.43 6.16 8.17
CA HIS A 124 -2.15 5.36 7.21
C HIS A 124 -1.94 3.86 7.47
N GLY A 125 -3.02 3.08 7.37
CA GLY A 125 -2.92 1.62 7.44
C GLY A 125 -2.64 0.95 6.09
N ASN A 126 -2.87 1.68 4.98
CA ASN A 126 -2.94 1.15 3.61
C ASN A 126 -3.62 -0.22 3.54
N SER A 127 -4.74 -0.35 4.25
CA SER A 127 -5.55 -1.55 4.28
C SER A 127 -7.03 -1.19 4.18
N SER A 128 -7.76 -2.02 3.44
CA SER A 128 -9.20 -1.86 3.24
C SER A 128 -9.84 -3.21 2.94
N ARG A 129 -11.16 -3.27 2.99
CA ARG A 129 -11.90 -4.46 2.56
C ARG A 129 -11.87 -4.49 1.03
N LEU A 130 -10.95 -5.27 0.46
CA LEU A 130 -10.88 -5.50 -0.98
C LEU A 130 -11.46 -6.86 -1.34
N GLY A 131 -12.08 -6.94 -2.52
CA GLY A 131 -12.66 -8.19 -3.01
C GLY A 131 -13.80 -8.68 -2.11
N LEU A 132 -13.79 -9.98 -1.82
CA LEU A 132 -14.79 -10.62 -0.94
C LEU A 132 -14.41 -10.60 0.54
N SER A 133 -13.21 -10.12 0.90
CA SER A 133 -12.77 -10.21 2.28
C SER A 133 -13.63 -9.34 3.20
N SER A 134 -14.19 -9.97 4.24
CA SER A 134 -14.91 -9.29 5.31
C SER A 134 -13.98 -8.49 6.25
N THR A 135 -12.67 -8.70 6.12
CA THR A 135 -11.60 -8.05 6.89
C THR A 135 -10.68 -7.23 6.00
N GLY A 136 -9.92 -6.31 6.59
CA GLY A 136 -8.98 -5.49 5.83
C GLY A 136 -7.81 -6.32 5.28
N VAL A 137 -7.48 -6.14 4.00
CA VAL A 137 -6.25 -6.62 3.35
C VAL A 137 -5.40 -5.42 2.95
N ARG A 138 -4.09 -5.62 2.74
CA ARG A 138 -3.20 -4.54 2.30
C ARG A 138 -3.57 -4.09 0.89
N ASN A 139 -3.75 -2.78 0.69
CA ASN A 139 -4.21 -2.22 -0.57
C ASN A 139 -3.19 -2.35 -1.69
N TYR A 140 -1.91 -2.31 -1.33
CA TYR A 140 -0.78 -2.17 -2.25
C TYR A 140 0.21 -3.34 -2.12
N GLY A 141 -0.30 -4.54 -1.81
CA GLY A 141 0.52 -5.74 -1.70
C GLY A 141 0.97 -6.08 -0.28
N GLU A 142 0.94 -7.38 0.06
CA GLU A 142 1.28 -7.89 1.38
C GLU A 142 2.80 -7.92 1.65
N VAL A 143 3.62 -8.08 0.60
CA VAL A 143 5.08 -8.17 0.71
C VAL A 143 5.74 -6.80 0.67
N LEU A 144 5.52 -6.04 -0.42
CA LEU A 144 6.19 -4.75 -0.65
C LEU A 144 5.72 -3.68 0.35
N ARG A 145 4.41 -3.63 0.63
CA ARG A 145 3.78 -2.66 1.56
C ARG A 145 4.28 -1.23 1.35
N PRO A 146 4.15 -0.68 0.14
CA PRO A 146 4.59 0.68 -0.11
C PRO A 146 3.68 1.70 0.54
N GLU A 147 4.28 2.82 0.92
CA GLU A 147 3.60 4.10 1.00
C GLU A 147 3.28 4.56 -0.44
N LEU A 148 2.16 5.26 -0.65
CA LEU A 148 1.83 5.82 -1.95
C LEU A 148 2.66 7.08 -2.22
N SER A 149 3.97 6.93 -2.43
CA SER A 149 4.93 8.03 -2.60
C SER A 149 5.86 7.69 -3.76
N ASN A 150 5.96 8.58 -4.76
CA ASN A 150 6.79 8.37 -5.96
C ASN A 150 6.51 7.01 -6.66
N LEU A 151 5.23 6.64 -6.77
CA LEU A 151 4.88 5.27 -7.14
C LEU A 151 3.53 5.18 -7.87
N HIS A 152 3.55 4.48 -8.99
CA HIS A 152 2.38 3.96 -9.71
C HIS A 152 2.14 2.50 -9.34
N ILE A 153 0.88 2.17 -9.06
CA ILE A 153 0.44 0.83 -8.70
C ILE A 153 -0.80 0.47 -9.52
N LEU A 154 -0.64 -0.43 -10.48
CA LEU A 154 -1.77 -1.06 -11.16
C LEU A 154 -2.09 -2.39 -10.47
N SER A 155 -3.33 -2.57 -10.07
CA SER A 155 -3.78 -3.79 -9.38
C SER A 155 -4.98 -4.43 -10.08
N ALA A 156 -4.98 -5.75 -10.17
CA ALA A 156 -6.11 -6.54 -10.64
C ALA A 156 -6.41 -7.65 -9.63
N GLY A 157 -7.68 -7.94 -9.42
CA GLY A 157 -8.12 -8.93 -8.44
C GLY A 157 -9.28 -9.78 -8.93
N LEU A 158 -9.35 -11.00 -8.42
CA LEU A 158 -10.45 -11.93 -8.61
C LEU A 158 -10.78 -12.60 -7.28
N GLY A 159 -12.02 -12.45 -6.81
CA GLY A 159 -12.55 -13.11 -5.63
C GLY A 159 -13.78 -13.97 -5.94
N MET A 160 -13.88 -15.15 -5.34
CA MET A 160 -15.08 -15.98 -5.41
C MET A 160 -15.24 -16.89 -4.18
N PRO A 161 -16.48 -17.25 -3.80
CA PRO A 161 -16.73 -18.32 -2.86
C PRO A 161 -16.23 -19.67 -3.42
N VAL A 162 -15.42 -20.38 -2.64
CA VAL A 162 -14.87 -21.69 -3.01
C VAL A 162 -15.64 -22.82 -2.33
N TRP A 163 -16.07 -22.61 -1.09
CA TRP A 163 -16.93 -23.50 -0.31
C TRP A 163 -18.03 -22.66 0.35
N ASP A 164 -19.05 -23.31 0.91
CA ASP A 164 -20.21 -22.61 1.50
C ASP A 164 -19.77 -21.59 2.57
N ALA A 165 -18.78 -21.98 3.38
CA ALA A 165 -18.23 -21.17 4.46
C ALA A 165 -16.86 -20.56 4.13
N SER A 166 -16.47 -20.42 2.85
CA SER A 166 -15.13 -19.92 2.50
C SER A 166 -15.04 -19.22 1.15
N ASP A 167 -14.23 -18.18 1.11
CA ASP A 167 -13.88 -17.44 -0.10
C ASP A 167 -12.37 -17.40 -0.32
N VAL A 168 -12.01 -17.28 -1.61
CA VAL A 168 -10.65 -17.00 -2.04
C VAL A 168 -10.64 -15.68 -2.81
N SER A 169 -9.59 -14.90 -2.60
CA SER A 169 -9.26 -13.75 -3.44
C SER A 169 -7.80 -13.83 -3.87
N LEU A 170 -7.55 -13.57 -5.15
CA LEU A 170 -6.22 -13.41 -5.72
C LEU A 170 -6.08 -11.97 -6.20
N PHE A 171 -5.00 -11.31 -5.81
CA PHE A 171 -4.62 -9.98 -6.28
C PHE A 171 -3.27 -10.03 -6.96
N TYR A 172 -3.11 -9.25 -8.01
CA TYR A 172 -1.86 -9.00 -8.70
C TYR A 172 -1.60 -7.50 -8.73
N HIS A 173 -0.35 -7.11 -8.55
CA HIS A 173 0.11 -5.74 -8.48
C HIS A 173 1.33 -5.54 -9.39
N TYR A 174 1.35 -4.42 -10.10
CA TYR A 174 2.49 -3.96 -10.89
C TYR A 174 2.93 -2.59 -10.36
N TYR A 175 4.22 -2.48 -10.03
CA TYR A 175 4.79 -1.30 -9.36
C TYR A 175 5.81 -0.62 -10.27
N ARG A 176 5.69 0.70 -10.42
CA ARG A 176 6.62 1.52 -11.19
C ARG A 176 6.84 2.87 -10.50
N LEU A 177 8.07 3.32 -10.37
CA LEU A 177 8.40 4.65 -9.85
C LEU A 177 7.84 5.73 -10.80
N ASP A 178 7.44 6.85 -10.22
CA ASP A 178 7.16 8.06 -11.00
C ASP A 178 8.49 8.68 -11.45
N GLU A 179 9.44 8.85 -10.53
CA GLU A 179 10.77 9.40 -10.71
C GLU A 179 11.90 8.53 -10.12
N ASP A 180 13.09 8.66 -10.71
CA ASP A 180 14.24 7.81 -10.37
C ASP A 180 14.77 8.15 -8.97
N VAL A 181 14.80 7.14 -8.09
CA VAL A 181 15.27 7.27 -6.71
C VAL A 181 16.09 6.06 -6.31
N THR A 182 16.97 6.24 -5.32
CA THR A 182 17.78 5.14 -4.75
C THR A 182 17.13 4.47 -3.54
N ASP A 183 16.00 4.99 -3.08
CA ASP A 183 15.26 4.46 -1.95
C ASP A 183 13.75 4.63 -2.16
N LEU A 184 12.97 3.69 -1.65
CA LEU A 184 11.51 3.68 -1.75
C LEU A 184 10.91 3.60 -0.36
N ARG A 185 9.91 4.44 -0.08
CA ARG A 185 9.18 4.41 1.19
C ARG A 185 8.32 3.15 1.29
N VAL A 186 8.90 2.10 1.86
CA VAL A 186 8.26 0.79 2.03
C VAL A 186 8.51 0.23 3.43
N ASP A 187 7.53 -0.51 3.96
CA ASP A 187 7.69 -1.28 5.20
C ASP A 187 8.17 -2.73 4.95
N GLY A 188 8.14 -3.15 3.68
CA GLY A 188 8.21 -4.55 3.30
C GLY A 188 9.61 -5.10 3.06
N LEU A 189 10.50 -4.26 2.52
CA LEU A 189 11.84 -4.58 2.03
C LEU A 189 12.80 -3.45 2.41
N SER A 190 14.08 -3.76 2.60
CA SER A 190 15.11 -2.75 2.94
C SER A 190 16.23 -2.68 1.90
N THR A 191 15.95 -3.12 0.67
CA THR A 191 16.94 -3.17 -0.40
C THR A 191 16.94 -1.85 -1.16
N PRO A 192 18.09 -1.17 -1.30
CA PRO A 192 18.17 0.07 -2.04
C PRO A 192 17.89 -0.15 -3.53
N LEU A 193 17.42 0.90 -4.18
CA LEU A 193 17.19 0.95 -5.62
C LEU A 193 18.43 1.47 -6.35
N ASN A 194 18.49 1.25 -7.66
CA ASN A 194 19.63 1.60 -8.50
C ASN A 194 19.64 3.08 -8.94
N GLY A 195 18.52 3.80 -8.80
CA GLY A 195 18.38 5.21 -9.21
C GLY A 195 18.42 5.44 -10.73
N GLN A 196 18.14 4.42 -11.54
CA GLN A 196 18.22 4.48 -13.00
C GLN A 196 17.01 3.83 -13.70
N ASP A 197 16.35 2.89 -13.04
CA ASP A 197 15.20 2.17 -13.59
C ASP A 197 13.95 2.40 -12.76
N LYS A 198 12.82 2.58 -13.45
CA LYS A 198 11.52 2.83 -12.80
C LYS A 198 10.73 1.55 -12.52
N PHE A 199 11.12 0.39 -13.04
CA PHE A 199 10.36 -0.85 -12.82
C PHE A 199 10.68 -1.47 -11.47
N VAL A 200 9.84 -1.20 -10.47
CA VAL A 200 10.01 -1.71 -9.10
C VAL A 200 9.77 -3.22 -9.05
N GLY A 201 8.73 -3.71 -9.72
CA GLY A 201 8.47 -5.14 -9.76
C GLY A 201 6.99 -5.50 -9.81
N GLN A 202 6.71 -6.74 -9.42
CA GLN A 202 5.38 -7.33 -9.47
C GLN A 202 5.07 -8.07 -8.17
N GLY A 203 3.82 -7.98 -7.70
CA GLY A 203 3.35 -8.68 -6.51
C GLY A 203 2.12 -9.53 -6.80
N ALA A 204 1.95 -10.61 -6.05
CA ALA A 204 0.74 -11.42 -6.07
C ALA A 204 0.37 -11.86 -4.65
N ASP A 205 -0.90 -11.67 -4.29
CA ASP A 205 -1.43 -12.00 -2.98
C ASP A 205 -2.62 -12.95 -3.08
N LEU A 206 -2.55 -14.07 -2.35
CA LEU A 206 -3.63 -15.02 -2.17
C LEU A 206 -4.21 -14.86 -0.76
N VAL A 207 -5.52 -14.64 -0.69
CA VAL A 207 -6.27 -14.50 0.56
C VAL A 207 -7.33 -15.59 0.62
N LEU A 208 -7.37 -16.34 1.71
CA LEU A 208 -8.39 -17.32 2.03
C LEU A 208 -9.08 -16.91 3.33
N ASN A 209 -10.41 -16.86 3.31
CA ASN A 209 -11.20 -16.64 4.51
C ASN A 209 -12.13 -17.84 4.73
N THR A 210 -12.26 -18.27 5.99
CA THR A 210 -13.13 -19.37 6.38
C THR A 210 -13.91 -19.02 7.64
N GLU A 211 -15.23 -19.19 7.60
CA GLU A 211 -16.11 -19.13 8.76
C GLU A 211 -16.11 -20.51 9.45
N LEU A 212 -15.34 -20.66 10.52
CA LEU A 212 -15.00 -21.96 11.10
C LEU A 212 -16.20 -22.68 11.71
N LEU A 213 -17.13 -21.95 12.36
CA LEU A 213 -18.31 -22.57 12.96
C LEU A 213 -19.21 -23.19 11.89
N GLU A 214 -19.44 -22.48 10.79
CA GLU A 214 -20.20 -22.98 9.65
C GLU A 214 -19.46 -24.12 8.95
N ALA A 215 -18.17 -23.94 8.65
CA ALA A 215 -17.34 -24.94 7.97
C ALA A 215 -17.27 -26.28 8.73
N LEU A 216 -17.34 -26.25 10.06
CA LEU A 216 -17.28 -27.42 10.93
C LEU A 216 -18.66 -27.86 11.45
N ALA A 217 -19.74 -27.19 11.03
CA ALA A 217 -21.11 -27.40 11.52
C ALA A 217 -21.23 -27.38 13.07
N ILE A 218 -20.51 -26.47 13.72
CA ILE A 218 -20.48 -26.31 15.17
C ILE A 218 -21.50 -25.25 15.58
N ASN A 219 -22.51 -25.65 16.34
CA ASN A 219 -23.40 -24.73 17.05
C ASN A 219 -22.84 -24.48 18.45
N SER A 220 -22.35 -23.27 18.70
CA SER A 220 -21.84 -22.85 20.02
C SER A 220 -22.75 -21.81 20.63
N SER A 221 -23.02 -21.92 21.93
CA SER A 221 -23.68 -20.88 22.73
C SER A 221 -22.69 -19.96 23.44
N VAL A 222 -21.39 -20.21 23.27
CA VAL A 222 -20.29 -19.49 23.93
C VAL A 222 -19.46 -18.70 22.92
N ILE A 223 -19.48 -19.10 21.64
CA ILE A 223 -18.72 -18.45 20.57
C ILE A 223 -19.72 -18.03 19.50
N ASP A 224 -19.88 -16.72 19.34
CA ASP A 224 -20.79 -16.10 18.38
C ASP A 224 -20.22 -16.07 16.96
N ASP A 225 -18.90 -16.02 16.82
CA ASP A 225 -18.20 -15.95 15.53
C ASP A 225 -16.79 -16.52 15.65
N ALA A 226 -16.38 -17.31 14.66
CA ALA A 226 -15.02 -17.82 14.55
C ALA A 226 -14.57 -17.77 13.09
N ARG A 227 -13.57 -16.94 12.79
CA ARG A 227 -13.06 -16.74 11.43
C ARG A 227 -11.57 -17.03 11.37
N LEU A 228 -11.18 -17.81 10.38
CA LEU A 228 -9.78 -18.02 10.00
C LEU A 228 -9.50 -17.24 8.73
N ARG A 229 -8.43 -16.44 8.73
CA ARG A 229 -7.88 -15.82 7.54
C ARG A 229 -6.47 -16.33 7.31
N PHE A 230 -6.15 -16.67 6.07
CA PHE A 230 -4.81 -16.97 5.61
C PHE A 230 -4.45 -16.05 4.45
N ASN A 231 -3.28 -15.42 4.51
CA ASN A 231 -2.74 -14.57 3.46
C ASN A 231 -1.36 -15.10 3.06
N LEU A 232 -1.11 -15.16 1.76
CA LEU A 232 0.18 -15.48 1.17
C LEU A 232 0.49 -14.45 0.08
N GLY A 233 1.51 -13.65 0.31
CA GLY A 233 2.05 -12.70 -0.66
C GLY A 233 3.37 -13.17 -1.24
N ALA A 234 3.58 -12.88 -2.51
CA ALA A 234 4.83 -13.04 -3.24
C ALA A 234 5.16 -11.72 -3.96
N PHE A 235 6.43 -11.36 -3.99
CA PHE A 235 6.95 -10.22 -4.73
C PHE A 235 8.16 -10.64 -5.54
N LYS A 236 8.21 -10.21 -6.79
CA LYS A 236 9.33 -10.36 -7.71
C LYS A 236 9.90 -8.97 -7.97
N ALA A 237 11.16 -8.76 -7.59
CA ALA A 237 11.88 -7.53 -7.83
C ALA A 237 12.08 -7.29 -9.34
N GLY A 238 11.88 -6.05 -9.76
CA GLY A 238 12.16 -5.59 -11.12
C GLY A 238 13.52 -4.89 -11.23
N ASP A 239 13.77 -4.34 -12.41
CA ASP A 239 15.04 -3.71 -12.82
C ASP A 239 15.51 -2.61 -11.86
N ALA A 240 14.60 -1.90 -11.18
CA ALA A 240 14.93 -0.86 -10.19
C ALA A 240 15.78 -1.38 -9.02
N PHE A 241 15.76 -2.68 -8.73
CA PHE A 241 16.60 -3.30 -7.70
C PHE A 241 18.01 -3.66 -8.18
N GLY A 242 18.34 -3.44 -9.46
CA GLY A 242 19.67 -3.68 -10.03
C GLY A 242 20.15 -5.12 -9.78
N ALA A 243 21.15 -5.30 -8.93
CA ALA A 243 21.67 -6.64 -8.60
C ALA A 243 20.64 -7.57 -7.95
N GLY A 244 19.58 -7.01 -7.36
CA GLY A 244 18.45 -7.76 -6.80
C GLY A 244 17.30 -7.98 -7.78
N GLU A 245 17.45 -7.63 -9.07
CA GLU A 245 16.46 -7.96 -10.10
C GLU A 245 16.14 -9.46 -10.09
N ASP A 246 14.87 -9.80 -10.34
CA ASP A 246 14.35 -11.17 -10.34
C ASP A 246 14.38 -11.91 -8.99
N GLU A 247 14.85 -11.28 -7.92
CA GLU A 247 14.75 -11.84 -6.57
C GLU A 247 13.29 -11.94 -6.12
N TYR A 248 12.99 -13.03 -5.42
CA TYR A 248 11.65 -13.28 -4.88
C TYR A 248 11.63 -13.12 -3.37
N SER A 249 10.63 -12.40 -2.88
CA SER A 249 10.30 -12.29 -1.46
C SER A 249 8.90 -12.81 -1.20
N PHE A 250 8.69 -13.45 -0.06
CA PHE A 250 7.41 -14.03 0.33
C PHE A 250 7.03 -13.57 1.73
N ARG A 251 5.74 -13.35 1.96
CA ARG A 251 5.18 -13.09 3.29
C ARG A 251 3.91 -13.89 3.48
N THR A 252 3.74 -14.45 4.66
CA THR A 252 2.49 -15.14 5.02
C THR A 252 2.00 -14.67 6.37
N PHE A 253 0.68 -14.64 6.53
CA PHE A 253 0.02 -14.25 7.76
C PHE A 253 -1.26 -15.05 7.94
N SER A 254 -1.47 -15.54 9.15
CA SER A 254 -2.70 -16.23 9.55
C SER A 254 -3.32 -15.54 10.75
N GLU A 255 -4.63 -15.32 10.72
CA GLU A 255 -5.38 -14.73 11.82
C GLU A 255 -6.57 -15.62 12.18
N LEU A 256 -6.71 -15.91 13.47
CA LEU A 256 -7.90 -16.49 14.05
C LEU A 256 -8.62 -15.40 14.85
N MET A 257 -9.84 -15.08 14.46
CA MET A 257 -10.71 -14.16 15.17
C MET A 257 -11.83 -14.95 15.85
N LEU A 258 -12.00 -14.73 17.16
CA LEU A 258 -13.09 -15.30 17.95
C LEU A 258 -13.89 -14.17 18.58
N ARG A 259 -15.22 -14.27 18.51
CA ARG A 259 -16.16 -13.45 19.25
C ARG A 259 -16.97 -14.34 20.19
N PHE A 260 -17.09 -13.92 21.45
CA PHE A 260 -17.80 -14.61 22.52
C PHE A 260 -19.02 -13.82 22.97
#